data_AF-A0A8K1UIQ6-F1
#
_entry.id   AF-A0A8K1UIQ6-F1
#
_cell.length_a   1.000
_cell.length_b   1.000
_cell.length_c   1.000
_cell.angle_alpha   90.00
_cell.angle_beta   90.00
_cell.angle_gamma   90.00
#
_symmetry.space_group_name_H-M   'P 1'
#
loop_
_entity.id
_entity.type
_entity.pdbx_description
1 polymer ?
#
loop_
_entity_poly.entity_id
_entity_poly.type
_entity_poly.pdbx_seq_one_letter_code
_entity_poly.pdbx_strand_id
1 'polypeptide(L)'
;VDIDGIREPVAGSLLYGNNIISGAVIPSSNAIGIHFYPIWEAASVEEWLYNGGPYQLIVLHFLLGVATYMGREWELSYRLGMRPWIFVAFSAPVAAASAVFLVYPIGQGSFSDGMPLGISGTFNFMIVFQAEHNILMHPFHMAGVAG
;
A
#
# COMPACT_ATOMS: atom_id res chain seq x y z
N VAL A 1 -0.11 15.52 -5.46
CA VAL A 1 -1.24 14.85 -4.76
C VAL A 1 -1.39 15.50 -3.40
N ASP A 2 -2.59 15.94 -3.04
CA ASP A 2 -2.87 16.54 -1.72
C ASP A 2 -3.14 15.44 -0.68
N ILE A 3 -2.07 14.80 -0.19
CA ILE A 3 -2.15 13.60 0.67
C ILE A 3 -2.87 13.87 1.99
N ASP A 4 -2.63 15.01 2.63
CA ASP A 4 -3.21 15.31 3.95
C ASP A 4 -4.58 16.02 3.85
N GLY A 5 -5.03 16.35 2.64
CA GLY A 5 -6.31 17.02 2.40
C GLY A 5 -6.33 18.49 2.85
N ILE A 6 -5.15 19.08 3.07
CA ILE A 6 -4.97 20.46 3.55
C ILE A 6 -4.61 21.43 2.43
N ARG A 7 -4.74 21.01 1.18
CA ARG A 7 -4.37 21.77 -0.04
C ARG A 7 -2.87 22.02 -0.15
N GLU A 8 -2.07 21.06 0.28
CA GLU A 8 -0.59 21.08 0.17
C GLU A 8 -0.11 19.90 -0.70
N PRO A 9 -0.04 20.07 -2.03
CA PRO A 9 0.29 18.95 -2.91
C PRO A 9 1.74 18.52 -2.81
N VAL A 10 1.96 17.22 -2.62
CA VAL A 10 3.27 16.58 -2.70
C VAL A 10 3.54 16.09 -4.12
N ALA A 11 4.74 16.37 -4.63
CA ALA A 11 5.22 15.90 -5.93
C ALA A 11 5.90 14.53 -5.80
N GLY A 12 5.36 13.50 -6.46
CA GLY A 12 5.91 12.13 -6.41
C GLY A 12 6.56 11.64 -7.70
N SER A 13 6.31 12.27 -8.84
CA SER A 13 6.79 11.77 -10.14
C SER A 13 8.18 12.28 -10.52
N LEU A 14 8.88 11.52 -11.37
CA LEU A 14 10.18 11.89 -11.92
C LEU A 14 10.12 13.20 -12.74
N LEU A 15 9.07 13.37 -13.55
CA LEU A 15 8.88 14.58 -14.38
C LEU A 15 8.64 15.84 -13.52
N TYR A 16 8.28 15.67 -12.26
CA TYR A 16 8.12 16.75 -11.28
C TYR A 16 9.31 16.83 -10.30
N GLY A 17 10.52 16.48 -10.77
CA GLY A 17 11.77 16.76 -10.06
C GLY A 17 12.23 15.69 -9.06
N ASN A 18 11.62 14.51 -9.08
CA ASN A 18 12.08 13.38 -8.26
C ASN A 18 13.11 12.50 -8.98
N ASN A 19 13.96 11.83 -8.19
CA ASN A 19 14.79 10.73 -8.67
C ASN A 19 14.20 9.38 -8.23
N ILE A 20 14.91 8.27 -8.48
CA ILE A 20 14.44 6.92 -8.12
C ILE A 20 14.24 6.73 -6.62
N ILE A 21 15.01 7.41 -5.78
CA ILE A 21 14.90 7.32 -4.32
C ILE A 21 13.72 8.14 -3.81
N SER A 22 13.61 9.38 -4.28
CA SER A 22 12.60 10.33 -3.80
C SER A 22 11.22 10.15 -4.44
N GLY A 23 11.16 9.51 -5.60
CA GLY A 23 9.91 9.29 -6.34
C GLY A 23 8.97 8.31 -5.65
N ALA A 24 7.67 8.59 -5.73
CA ALA A 24 6.61 7.75 -5.19
C ALA A 24 5.27 7.97 -5.91
N VAL A 25 4.40 6.95 -5.92
CA VAL A 25 2.96 7.20 -6.04
C VAL A 25 2.44 7.55 -4.65
N ILE A 26 1.99 8.79 -4.52
CA ILE A 26 1.55 9.37 -3.25
C ILE A 26 0.16 8.81 -2.88
N PRO A 27 -0.06 8.41 -1.61
CA PRO A 27 -1.37 8.00 -1.08
C PRO A 27 -2.52 8.94 -1.40
N SER A 28 -3.74 8.41 -1.45
CA SER A 28 -4.94 9.21 -1.70
C SER A 28 -5.22 10.17 -0.55
N SER A 29 -5.80 11.31 -0.89
CA SER A 29 -6.05 12.40 0.06
C SER A 29 -6.83 11.97 1.31
N ASN A 30 -6.46 12.50 2.47
CA ASN A 30 -7.19 12.32 3.72
C ASN A 30 -8.63 12.90 3.65
N ALA A 31 -8.88 13.84 2.73
CA ALA A 31 -10.24 14.32 2.46
C ALA A 31 -11.16 13.20 1.90
N ILE A 32 -10.60 12.13 1.33
CA ILE A 32 -11.32 10.93 0.89
C ILE A 32 -11.47 9.93 2.05
N GLY A 33 -10.51 9.85 2.97
CA GLY A 33 -10.51 8.84 4.03
C GLY A 33 -10.51 7.41 3.47
N ILE A 34 -11.49 6.60 3.88
CA ILE A 34 -11.71 5.22 3.39
C ILE A 34 -12.71 5.12 2.22
N HIS A 35 -13.21 6.24 1.70
CA HIS A 35 -14.14 6.20 0.58
C HIS A 35 -13.46 5.60 -0.66
N PHE A 36 -14.21 4.78 -1.38
CA PHE A 36 -13.77 4.22 -2.66
C PHE A 36 -13.78 5.31 -3.72
N TYR A 37 -12.61 5.63 -4.29
CA TYR A 37 -12.43 6.75 -5.22
C TYR A 37 -11.92 6.28 -6.60
N PRO A 38 -12.77 5.59 -7.39
CA PRO A 38 -12.46 5.21 -8.76
C PRO A 38 -12.48 6.44 -9.69
N ILE A 39 -11.96 6.28 -10.90
CA ILE A 39 -11.84 7.37 -11.88
C ILE A 39 -13.20 8.05 -12.16
N TRP A 40 -14.29 7.30 -12.16
CA TRP A 40 -15.64 7.82 -12.46
C TRP A 40 -16.33 8.53 -11.29
N GLU A 41 -15.75 8.54 -10.08
CA GLU A 41 -16.24 9.38 -8.98
C GLU A 41 -15.69 10.81 -9.06
N ALA A 42 -14.61 11.03 -9.83
CA ALA A 42 -14.06 12.36 -10.05
C ALA A 42 -14.80 13.08 -11.19
N ALA A 43 -14.93 14.40 -11.09
CA ALA A 43 -15.48 15.24 -12.14
C ALA A 43 -14.54 15.34 -13.37
N SER A 44 -13.25 15.05 -13.19
CA SER A 44 -12.23 15.08 -14.23
C SER A 44 -11.04 14.18 -13.89
N VAL A 45 -10.21 13.87 -14.89
CA VAL A 45 -8.96 13.13 -14.67
C VAL A 45 -7.98 13.97 -13.85
N GLU A 46 -7.97 15.28 -14.04
CA GLU A 46 -7.12 16.22 -13.31
C GLU A 46 -7.45 16.22 -11.81
N GLU A 47 -8.73 16.23 -11.44
CA GLU A 47 -9.17 16.09 -10.06
C GLU A 47 -8.77 14.73 -9.49
N TRP A 48 -8.97 13.65 -10.26
CA TRP A 48 -8.58 12.31 -9.84
C TRP A 48 -7.07 12.21 -9.55
N LEU A 49 -6.23 12.82 -10.39
CA LEU A 49 -4.78 12.92 -10.18
C LEU A 49 -4.42 13.82 -8.99
N TYR A 50 -5.13 14.93 -8.78
CA TYR A 50 -4.91 15.82 -7.64
C TYR A 50 -5.15 15.12 -6.30
N ASN A 51 -6.23 14.32 -6.23
CA ASN A 51 -6.66 13.61 -5.03
C ASN A 51 -5.97 12.25 -4.81
N GLY A 52 -5.02 11.86 -5.67
CA GLY A 52 -4.24 10.63 -5.48
C GLY A 52 -4.99 9.34 -5.83
N GLY A 53 -5.99 9.42 -6.71
CA GLY A 53 -6.72 8.27 -7.20
C GLY A 53 -5.87 7.11 -7.76
N PRO A 54 -4.71 7.35 -8.43
CA PRO A 54 -3.82 6.26 -8.85
C PRO A 54 -3.40 5.32 -7.71
N TYR A 55 -3.25 5.83 -6.49
CA TYR A 55 -2.83 5.02 -5.35
C TYR A 55 -3.85 3.92 -5.03
N GLN A 56 -5.12 4.30 -4.84
CA GLN A 56 -6.19 3.32 -4.56
C GLN A 56 -6.33 2.32 -5.72
N LEU A 57 -6.27 2.80 -6.96
CA LEU A 57 -6.34 1.92 -8.13
C LEU A 57 -5.22 0.87 -8.09
N ILE A 58 -3.97 1.30 -7.94
CA ILE A 58 -2.81 0.39 -7.93
C ILE A 58 -2.89 -0.59 -6.77
N VAL A 59 -3.12 -0.10 -5.54
CA VAL A 59 -3.15 -0.93 -4.33
C VAL A 59 -4.25 -1.99 -4.42
N LEU A 60 -5.47 -1.62 -4.78
CA LEU A 60 -6.60 -2.56 -4.81
C LEU A 60 -6.41 -3.63 -5.91
N HIS A 61 -5.96 -3.24 -7.10
CA HIS A 61 -5.68 -4.21 -8.17
C HIS A 61 -4.48 -5.10 -7.82
N PHE A 62 -3.44 -4.54 -7.19
CA PHE A 62 -2.28 -5.30 -6.72
C PHE A 62 -2.69 -6.35 -5.69
N LEU A 63 -3.47 -6.00 -4.67
CA LEU A 63 -3.90 -6.93 -3.63
C LEU A 63 -4.76 -8.08 -4.19
N LEU A 64 -5.67 -7.79 -5.12
CA LEU A 64 -6.41 -8.82 -5.86
C LEU A 64 -5.47 -9.69 -6.71
N GLY A 65 -4.51 -9.08 -7.39
CA GLY A 65 -3.51 -9.76 -8.20
C GLY A 65 -2.64 -10.73 -7.39
N VAL A 66 -2.12 -10.32 -6.24
CA VAL A 66 -1.28 -11.19 -5.40
C VAL A 66 -2.09 -12.28 -4.69
N ALA A 67 -3.35 -12.01 -4.33
CA ALA A 67 -4.25 -13.02 -3.77
C ALA A 67 -4.54 -14.12 -4.80
N THR A 68 -4.84 -13.73 -6.05
CA THR A 68 -5.05 -14.69 -7.14
C THR A 68 -3.76 -15.40 -7.55
N TYR A 69 -2.60 -14.73 -7.47
CA TYR A 69 -1.30 -15.35 -7.71
C TYR A 69 -0.98 -16.43 -6.67
N MET A 70 -1.28 -16.20 -5.39
CA MET A 70 -1.19 -17.22 -4.35
C MET A 70 -2.07 -18.43 -4.67
N GLY A 71 -3.31 -18.22 -5.13
CA GLY A 71 -4.18 -19.29 -5.61
C GLY A 71 -3.60 -20.05 -6.82
N ARG A 72 -2.94 -19.33 -7.75
CA ARG A 72 -2.26 -19.93 -8.91
C ARG A 72 -1.10 -20.84 -8.50
N GLU A 73 -0.33 -20.49 -7.46
CA GLU A 73 0.73 -21.37 -6.95
C GLU A 73 0.17 -22.70 -6.44
N TRP A 74 -0.95 -22.65 -5.71
CA TRP A 74 -1.66 -23.85 -5.29
C TRP A 74 -2.18 -24.64 -6.49
N GLU A 75 -2.86 -23.99 -7.43
CA GLU A 75 -3.44 -24.67 -8.60
C GLU A 75 -2.36 -25.40 -9.39
N LEU A 76 -1.24 -24.74 -9.71
CA LEU A 76 -0.16 -25.36 -10.46
C LEU A 76 0.44 -26.55 -9.69
N SER A 77 0.63 -26.42 -8.37
CA SER A 77 1.11 -27.53 -7.54
C SER A 77 0.20 -28.76 -7.63
N TYR A 78 -1.13 -28.53 -7.63
CA TYR A 78 -2.11 -29.60 -7.79
C TYR A 78 -2.07 -30.23 -9.18
N ARG A 79 -2.02 -29.42 -10.26
CA ARG A 79 -1.97 -29.92 -11.64
C ARG A 79 -0.73 -30.78 -11.92
N LEU A 80 0.39 -30.50 -11.25
CA LEU A 80 1.64 -31.24 -11.39
C LEU A 80 1.81 -32.39 -10.39
N GLY A 81 0.82 -32.64 -9.52
CA GLY A 81 0.92 -33.66 -8.47
C GLY A 81 2.01 -33.35 -7.42
N MET A 82 2.37 -32.08 -7.25
CA MET A 82 3.33 -31.62 -6.25
C MET A 82 2.66 -31.53 -4.87
N ARG A 83 3.49 -31.45 -3.83
CA ARG A 83 3.01 -31.15 -2.47
C ARG A 83 2.55 -29.68 -2.36
N PRO A 84 1.36 -29.37 -1.79
CA PRO A 84 0.72 -28.07 -1.95
C PRO A 84 1.03 -27.09 -0.79
N TRP A 85 2.29 -26.67 -0.58
CA TRP A 85 2.61 -25.69 0.49
C TRP A 85 3.40 -24.46 0.05
N ILE A 86 3.71 -24.32 -1.24
CA ILE A 86 4.40 -23.13 -1.76
C ILE A 86 3.55 -21.89 -1.49
N PHE A 87 2.25 -21.95 -1.83
CA PHE A 87 1.31 -20.86 -1.59
C PHE A 87 1.13 -20.53 -0.10
N VAL A 88 1.31 -21.52 0.80
CA VAL A 88 1.24 -21.30 2.25
C VAL A 88 2.43 -20.44 2.70
N ALA A 89 3.63 -20.70 2.18
CA ALA A 89 4.78 -19.84 2.45
C ALA A 89 4.58 -18.44 1.85
N PHE A 90 4.05 -18.35 0.62
CA PHE A 90 3.76 -17.07 -0.04
C PHE A 90 2.65 -16.27 0.66
N SER A 91 1.82 -16.89 1.50
CA SER A 91 0.80 -16.18 2.27
C SER A 91 1.38 -15.17 3.28
N ALA A 92 2.60 -15.39 3.78
CA ALA A 92 3.26 -14.47 4.72
C ALA A 92 3.51 -13.08 4.12
N PRO A 93 4.19 -12.91 2.96
CA PRO A 93 4.34 -11.59 2.34
C PRO A 93 3.01 -11.01 1.83
N VAL A 94 2.04 -11.83 1.41
CA VAL A 94 0.69 -11.35 1.05
C VAL A 94 -0.02 -10.73 2.25
N ALA A 95 0.08 -11.35 3.43
CA ALA A 95 -0.45 -10.82 4.68
C ALA A 95 0.26 -9.52 5.09
N ALA A 96 1.59 -9.46 4.98
CA ALA A 96 2.36 -8.25 5.27
C ALA A 96 1.98 -7.08 4.35
N ALA A 97 1.84 -7.32 3.04
CA ALA A 97 1.37 -6.31 2.09
C ALA A 97 -0.06 -5.85 2.40
N SER A 98 -0.95 -6.78 2.73
CA SER A 98 -2.33 -6.46 3.12
C SER A 98 -2.38 -5.63 4.41
N ALA A 99 -1.46 -5.86 5.34
CA ALA A 99 -1.38 -5.11 6.59
C ALA A 99 -1.08 -3.63 6.35
N VAL A 100 -0.07 -3.31 5.53
CA VAL A 100 0.39 -1.93 5.31
C VAL A 100 -0.43 -1.15 4.28
N PHE A 101 -1.10 -1.83 3.35
CA PHE A 101 -1.87 -1.19 2.27
C PHE A 101 -3.39 -1.17 2.48
N LEU A 102 -3.92 -2.00 3.38
CA LEU A 102 -5.37 -2.09 3.58
C LEU A 102 -5.76 -2.07 5.06
N VAL A 103 -5.22 -2.97 5.88
CA VAL A 103 -5.65 -3.10 7.28
C VAL A 103 -5.29 -1.84 8.08
N TYR A 104 -4.06 -1.34 7.95
CA TYR A 104 -3.63 -0.14 8.64
C TYR A 104 -4.43 1.11 8.23
N PRO A 105 -4.62 1.40 6.92
CA PRO A 105 -5.55 2.43 6.46
C PRO A 105 -6.96 2.35 7.04
N ILE A 106 -7.55 1.14 7.06
CA ILE A 106 -8.89 0.94 7.64
C ILE A 106 -8.88 1.25 9.14
N GLY A 107 -7.83 0.84 9.86
CA GLY A 107 -7.67 1.09 11.28
C GLY A 107 -7.50 2.58 11.63
N GLN A 108 -6.76 3.33 10.79
CA GLN A 108 -6.60 4.78 10.96
C GLN A 108 -7.77 5.60 10.40
N GLY A 109 -8.59 4.99 9.53
CA GLY A 109 -9.72 5.66 8.90
C GLY A 109 -9.37 6.43 7.62
N SER A 110 -8.18 6.23 7.05
CA SER A 110 -7.77 6.87 5.81
C SER A 110 -6.74 6.08 5.01
N PHE A 111 -6.89 6.07 3.69
CA PHE A 111 -5.85 5.61 2.78
C PHE A 111 -4.64 6.55 2.69
N SER A 112 -4.71 7.78 3.21
CA SER A 112 -3.54 8.68 3.32
C SER A 112 -2.45 8.10 4.21
N ASP A 113 -2.83 7.32 5.22
CA ASP A 113 -1.91 6.69 6.18
C ASP A 113 -1.37 5.34 5.69
N GLY A 114 -1.79 4.90 4.49
CA GLY A 114 -1.22 3.74 3.83
C GLY A 114 0.23 3.98 3.42
N MET A 115 1.03 2.92 3.39
CA MET A 115 2.44 3.04 2.97
C MET A 115 2.52 3.60 1.53
N PRO A 116 3.28 4.69 1.27
CA PRO A 116 3.46 5.22 -0.07
C PRO A 116 4.19 4.25 -0.99
N LEU A 117 3.93 4.31 -2.30
CA LEU A 117 4.62 3.44 -3.29
C LEU A 117 5.92 4.09 -3.77
N GLY A 118 6.93 4.14 -2.90
CA GLY A 118 8.25 4.68 -3.22
C GLY A 118 9.24 4.51 -2.07
N ILE A 119 10.55 4.59 -2.35
CA ILE A 119 11.60 4.25 -1.38
C ILE A 119 11.60 5.20 -0.18
N SER A 120 11.71 6.52 -0.44
CA SER A 120 11.61 7.53 0.62
C SER A 120 10.27 7.51 1.35
N GLY A 121 9.19 7.19 0.63
CA GLY A 121 7.85 7.06 1.20
C GLY A 121 7.73 5.92 2.21
N THR A 122 8.35 4.77 1.94
CA THR A 122 8.44 3.67 2.91
C THR A 122 9.17 4.09 4.19
N PHE A 123 10.28 4.84 4.09
CA PHE A 123 10.97 5.34 5.27
C PHE A 123 10.10 6.31 6.08
N ASN A 124 9.38 7.21 5.40
CA ASN A 124 8.44 8.12 6.05
C ASN A 124 7.37 7.34 6.83
N PHE A 125 6.73 6.35 6.20
CA PHE A 125 5.76 5.47 6.86
C PHE A 125 6.33 4.81 8.11
N MET A 126 7.54 4.22 8.04
CA MET A 126 8.16 3.55 9.18
C MET A 126 8.45 4.51 10.35
N ILE A 127 8.90 5.73 10.07
CA ILE A 127 9.20 6.73 11.11
C ILE A 127 7.92 7.18 11.81
N VAL A 128 6.87 7.48 11.05
CA VAL A 128 5.55 7.85 11.60
C VAL A 128 4.97 6.70 12.41
N PHE A 129 5.01 5.48 11.87
CA PHE A 129 4.51 4.29 12.57
C PHE A 129 5.25 4.03 13.88
N GLN A 130 6.58 4.25 13.91
CA GLN A 130 7.34 4.19 15.16
C GLN A 130 6.91 5.28 16.15
N ALA A 131 6.67 6.50 15.69
CA ALA A 131 6.26 7.60 16.55
C ALA A 131 4.87 7.37 17.18
N GLU A 132 3.93 6.81 16.42
CA GLU A 132 2.55 6.58 16.86
C GLU A 132 2.38 5.29 17.67
N HIS A 133 3.10 4.22 17.30
CA HIS A 133 2.85 2.88 17.85
C HIS A 133 4.02 2.29 18.64
N ASN A 134 5.18 2.95 18.65
CA ASN A 134 6.40 2.44 19.28
C ASN A 134 6.72 1.00 18.86
N ILE A 135 6.65 0.72 17.55
CA ILE A 135 6.73 -0.63 16.97
C ILE A 135 7.99 -1.39 17.37
N LEU A 136 9.12 -0.71 17.61
CA LEU A 136 10.35 -1.34 18.08
C LEU A 136 10.19 -2.08 19.42
N MET A 137 9.23 -1.65 20.25
CA MET A 137 8.92 -2.28 21.54
C MET A 137 7.82 -3.36 21.44
N HIS A 138 7.26 -3.58 20.25
CA HIS A 138 6.19 -4.56 20.05
C HIS A 138 6.73 -5.98 19.85
N PRO A 139 6.24 -6.99 20.61
CA PRO A 139 6.78 -8.35 20.55
C PRO A 139 6.59 -9.03 19.18
N PHE A 140 5.51 -8.73 18.46
CA PHE A 140 5.34 -9.27 17.09
C PHE A 140 6.33 -8.68 16.10
N HIS A 141 6.76 -7.43 16.27
CA HIS A 141 7.81 -6.87 15.43
C HIS A 141 9.16 -7.53 15.75
N MET A 142 9.47 -7.74 17.04
CA MET A 142 10.68 -8.48 17.44
C MET A 142 10.69 -9.91 16.89
N ALA A 143 9.55 -10.61 16.92
CA ALA A 143 9.41 -11.93 16.32
C ALA A 143 9.62 -11.89 14.79
N GLY A 144 9.10 -10.85 14.11
CA GLY A 144 9.33 -10.62 12.69
C GLY A 144 10.79 -10.31 12.33
N VAL A 145 11.54 -9.62 13.20
CA VAL A 145 12.98 -9.38 13.03
C VAL A 145 13.79 -10.68 13.21
N ALA A 146 13.32 -11.60 14.04
CA ALA A 146 14.01 -12.86 14.31
C ALA A 146 13.80 -13.94 13.23
N GLY A 147 12.69 -13.87 12.47
CA GLY A 147 12.35 -14.81 11.39
C GLY A 147 13.11 -14.53 10.09
#